data_AF-A0A0G3UVS8-F1
#
_entry.id   AF-A0A0G3UVS8-F1
#
_cell.length_a   1.000
_cell.length_b   1.000
_cell.length_c   1.000
_cell.angle_alpha   90.00
_cell.angle_beta   90.00
_cell.angle_gamma   90.00
#
_symmetry.space_group_name_H-M   'P 1'
#
loop_
_entity.id
_entity.type
_entity.pdbx_description
1 polymer ?
#
loop_
_entity_poly.entity_id
_entity_poly.type
_entity_poly.pdbx_seq_one_letter_code
_entity_poly.pdbx_strand_id
1 'polypeptide(L)'
;MYTRQNQKNLTSTQKRRFTAAVLELKRNGTYDRFVRTHDKYFVPDRDRGLRVGHMSPSFFPWHRRYLVEFEKELRALDPGVSIPYWDWTTDTSPVSSLWAEDFLGGTGRSSDRQVMTGPFAYARGDWTITVGITEARYLTRNLGRPQNPVTLPTPAELQWAIDDPTYDASPWDSTAGGFRNRLEGWAAPKSERWRNHNKVHQWIGGHMTGGTAPNDPVFWLHHAFVDLLWDRWQQRHPTSGYRPATAPLPGDAQRGRVIALDEPMPPWNISPREMLGHQGVYRYEV
;
A
#
# COMPACT_ATOMS: atom_id res chain seq x y z
N MET A 1 -2.91 21.32 -7.03
CA MET A 1 -2.65 20.47 -5.84
C MET A 1 -3.97 20.08 -5.21
N TYR A 2 -4.13 18.82 -4.80
CA TYR A 2 -5.34 18.30 -4.14
C TYR A 2 -5.00 17.72 -2.75
N THR A 3 -6.01 17.46 -1.91
CA THR A 3 -5.83 17.02 -0.52
C THR A 3 -6.26 15.56 -0.34
N ARG A 4 -5.39 14.71 0.20
CA ARG A 4 -5.74 13.38 0.71
C ARG A 4 -6.23 13.49 2.14
N GLN A 5 -7.45 13.02 2.40
CA GLN A 5 -8.14 13.13 3.69
C GLN A 5 -8.13 11.81 4.44
N ASN A 6 -8.22 11.83 5.78
CA ASN A 6 -8.47 10.63 6.55
C ASN A 6 -9.83 10.09 6.15
N GLN A 7 -9.91 8.79 5.87
CA GLN A 7 -11.17 8.13 5.48
C GLN A 7 -12.30 8.41 6.49
N LYS A 8 -11.98 8.53 7.79
CA LYS A 8 -12.94 8.83 8.86
C LYS A 8 -13.66 10.17 8.68
N ASN A 9 -12.99 11.13 8.03
CA ASN A 9 -13.46 12.50 7.86
C ASN A 9 -14.23 12.70 6.54
N LEU A 10 -14.33 11.65 5.69
CA LEU A 10 -15.06 11.74 4.45
C LEU A 10 -16.56 11.86 4.69
N THR A 11 -17.17 12.84 4.03
CA THR A 11 -18.63 12.92 3.88
C THR A 11 -19.15 11.75 3.05
N SER A 12 -20.44 11.41 3.19
CA SER A 12 -21.09 10.39 2.35
C SER A 12 -20.98 10.71 0.85
N THR A 13 -20.96 11.99 0.47
CA THR A 13 -20.75 12.40 -0.92
C THR A 13 -19.34 12.08 -1.42
N GLN A 14 -18.32 12.33 -0.61
CA GLN A 14 -16.93 12.00 -0.99
C GLN A 14 -16.71 10.50 -1.08
N LYS A 15 -17.26 9.71 -0.13
CA LYS A 15 -17.27 8.24 -0.20
C LYS A 15 -17.86 7.74 -1.51
N ARG A 16 -19.06 8.23 -1.87
CA ARG A 16 -19.73 7.87 -3.13
C ARG A 16 -18.94 8.26 -4.39
N ARG A 17 -18.36 9.46 -4.43
CA ARG A 17 -17.55 9.89 -5.59
C ARG A 17 -16.31 9.03 -5.76
N PHE A 18 -15.61 8.72 -4.67
CA PHE A 18 -14.46 7.83 -4.69
C PHE A 18 -14.85 6.42 -5.18
N THR A 19 -15.87 5.80 -4.58
CA THR A 19 -16.28 4.44 -4.98
C THR A 19 -16.78 4.39 -6.41
N ALA A 20 -17.55 5.39 -6.87
CA ALA A 20 -17.99 5.49 -8.26
C ALA A 20 -16.81 5.59 -9.25
N ALA A 21 -15.81 6.44 -8.96
CA ALA A 21 -14.63 6.56 -9.80
C ALA A 21 -13.81 5.25 -9.86
N VAL A 22 -13.67 4.56 -8.73
CA VAL A 22 -12.99 3.25 -8.67
C VAL A 22 -13.73 2.19 -9.49
N LEU A 23 -15.07 2.12 -9.37
CA LEU A 23 -15.90 1.21 -10.16
C LEU A 23 -15.82 1.52 -11.66
N GLU A 24 -15.76 2.79 -12.04
CA GLU A 24 -15.61 3.19 -13.45
C GLU A 24 -14.24 2.78 -14.02
N LEU A 25 -13.15 2.95 -13.26
CA LEU A 25 -11.83 2.43 -13.66
C LEU A 25 -11.84 0.91 -13.78
N LYS A 26 -12.63 0.20 -12.97
CA LYS A 26 -12.81 -1.24 -13.10
C LYS A 26 -13.57 -1.61 -14.36
N ARG A 27 -14.69 -0.92 -14.63
CA ARG A 27 -15.55 -1.14 -15.81
C ARG A 27 -14.78 -0.96 -17.13
N ASN A 28 -13.92 0.05 -17.20
CA ASN A 28 -13.14 0.33 -18.42
C ASN A 28 -11.81 -0.45 -18.52
N GLY A 29 -11.52 -1.33 -17.54
CA GLY A 29 -10.32 -2.19 -17.52
C GLY A 29 -9.03 -1.51 -17.05
N THR A 30 -9.05 -0.20 -16.77
CA THR A 30 -7.90 0.55 -16.28
C THR A 30 -7.43 0.06 -14.92
N TYR A 31 -8.37 -0.26 -14.01
CA TYR A 31 -8.04 -0.77 -12.67
C TYR A 31 -7.20 -2.05 -12.72
N ASP A 32 -7.51 -2.96 -13.64
CA ASP A 32 -6.80 -4.24 -13.75
C ASP A 32 -5.36 -4.08 -14.23
N ARG A 33 -5.03 -2.97 -14.92
CA ARG A 33 -3.64 -2.62 -15.26
C ARG A 33 -2.83 -2.34 -14.00
N PHE A 34 -3.41 -1.70 -13.00
CA PHE A 34 -2.76 -1.46 -11.72
C PHE A 34 -2.52 -2.80 -11.00
N VAL A 35 -3.53 -3.65 -10.88
CA VAL A 35 -3.38 -4.99 -10.27
C VAL A 35 -2.24 -5.79 -10.92
N ARG A 36 -2.22 -5.88 -12.26
CA ARG A 36 -1.13 -6.56 -13.00
C ARG A 36 0.24 -5.92 -12.78
N THR A 37 0.29 -4.59 -12.69
CA THR A 37 1.56 -3.87 -12.47
C THR A 37 2.13 -4.21 -11.10
N HIS A 38 1.31 -4.14 -10.05
CA HIS A 38 1.76 -4.50 -8.71
C HIS A 38 2.18 -5.96 -8.61
N ASP A 39 1.40 -6.89 -9.16
CA ASP A 39 1.73 -8.31 -9.17
C ASP A 39 3.07 -8.60 -9.87
N LYS A 40 3.30 -7.97 -11.03
CA LYS A 40 4.56 -8.08 -11.77
C LYS A 40 5.78 -7.59 -10.98
N TYR A 41 5.63 -6.53 -10.18
CA TYR A 41 6.73 -5.93 -9.40
C TYR A 41 6.74 -6.35 -7.92
N PHE A 42 5.91 -7.33 -7.56
CA PHE A 42 5.96 -8.04 -6.28
C PHE A 42 7.00 -9.16 -6.37
N VAL A 43 8.28 -8.79 -6.25
CA VAL A 43 9.41 -9.72 -6.35
C VAL A 43 9.94 -10.05 -4.94
N PRO A 44 9.81 -11.30 -4.45
CA PRO A 44 10.30 -11.69 -3.13
C PRO A 44 11.83 -11.85 -3.09
N ASP A 45 12.43 -11.78 -1.91
CA ASP A 45 13.89 -11.87 -1.70
C ASP A 45 14.56 -13.11 -2.29
N ARG A 46 13.84 -14.25 -2.28
CA ARG A 46 14.33 -15.51 -2.85
C ARG A 46 14.54 -15.44 -4.36
N ASP A 47 13.88 -14.50 -5.04
CA ASP A 47 13.98 -14.33 -6.48
C ASP A 47 15.18 -13.42 -6.81
N ARG A 48 15.95 -13.80 -7.83
CA ARG A 48 17.18 -13.10 -8.22
C ARG A 48 16.95 -11.84 -9.06
N GLY A 49 15.69 -11.48 -9.32
CA GLY A 49 15.33 -10.31 -10.13
C GLY A 49 15.52 -8.97 -9.40
N LEU A 50 15.29 -7.89 -10.14
CA LEU A 50 15.20 -6.54 -9.60
C LEU A 50 14.00 -6.43 -8.67
N ARG A 51 14.24 -6.13 -7.39
CA ARG A 51 13.21 -5.78 -6.42
C ARG A 51 12.93 -4.29 -6.52
N VAL A 52 11.66 -3.95 -6.68
CA VAL A 52 11.22 -2.61 -7.00
C VAL A 52 10.25 -2.10 -5.94
N GLY A 53 9.06 -2.71 -5.87
CA GLY A 53 8.00 -2.26 -4.97
C GLY A 53 8.14 -2.75 -3.54
N HIS A 54 8.88 -3.83 -3.27
CA HIS A 54 8.87 -4.55 -2.00
C HIS A 54 10.26 -5.08 -1.64
N MET A 55 10.47 -5.35 -0.35
CA MET A 55 11.70 -5.90 0.24
C MET A 55 12.95 -5.21 -0.31
N SER A 56 12.86 -3.90 -0.51
CA SER A 56 13.90 -3.13 -1.16
C SER A 56 13.75 -1.65 -0.84
N PRO A 57 14.83 -0.87 -0.96
CA PRO A 57 14.81 0.54 -0.58
C PRO A 57 13.84 1.38 -1.42
N SER A 58 13.49 0.98 -2.64
CA SER A 58 12.52 1.68 -3.48
C SER A 58 11.05 1.48 -3.06
N PHE A 59 10.76 0.72 -1.99
CA PHE A 59 9.41 0.48 -1.47
C PHE A 59 8.55 1.75 -1.40
N PHE A 60 9.02 2.80 -0.71
CA PHE A 60 8.25 4.03 -0.58
C PHE A 60 8.13 4.84 -1.87
N PRO A 61 9.23 5.22 -2.57
CA PRO A 61 9.11 6.03 -3.78
C PRO A 61 8.33 5.32 -4.90
N TRP A 62 8.44 4.00 -5.01
CA TRP A 62 7.66 3.22 -5.98
C TRP A 62 6.16 3.28 -5.66
N HIS A 63 5.77 3.05 -4.40
CA HIS A 63 4.37 3.14 -3.99
C HIS A 63 3.82 4.58 -4.05
N ARG A 64 4.62 5.60 -3.74
CA ARG A 64 4.23 7.00 -3.95
C ARG A 64 3.92 7.28 -5.41
N ARG A 65 4.80 6.86 -6.33
CA ARG A 65 4.58 6.98 -7.77
C ARG A 65 3.34 6.21 -8.23
N TYR A 66 3.16 5.00 -7.70
CA TYR A 66 2.00 4.15 -7.99
C TYR A 66 0.67 4.80 -7.56
N LEU A 67 0.63 5.41 -6.37
CA LEU A 67 -0.51 6.18 -5.89
C LEU A 67 -0.79 7.40 -6.77
N VAL A 68 0.24 8.15 -7.17
CA VAL A 68 0.10 9.32 -8.06
C VAL A 68 -0.53 8.92 -9.40
N GLU A 69 -0.10 7.79 -9.98
CA GLU A 69 -0.66 7.31 -11.25
C GLU A 69 -2.11 6.84 -11.11
N PHE A 70 -2.45 6.15 -10.02
CA PHE A 70 -3.84 5.75 -9.77
C PHE A 70 -4.75 6.96 -9.54
N GLU A 71 -4.27 7.92 -8.76
CA GLU A 71 -5.01 9.14 -8.46
C GLU A 71 -5.20 10.04 -9.69
N LYS A 72 -4.23 10.07 -10.61
CA LYS A 72 -4.37 10.73 -11.90
C LYS A 72 -5.55 10.17 -12.69
N GLU A 73 -5.71 8.84 -12.74
CA GLU A 73 -6.80 8.17 -13.45
C GLU A 73 -8.16 8.42 -12.76
N LEU A 74 -8.22 8.36 -11.42
CA LEU A 74 -9.42 8.73 -10.67
C LEU A 74 -9.84 10.18 -10.96
N ARG A 75 -8.86 11.09 -11.00
CA ARG A 75 -9.10 12.52 -11.20
C ARG A 75 -9.45 12.91 -12.63
N ALA A 76 -9.05 12.10 -13.60
CA ALA A 76 -9.49 12.25 -14.98
C ALA A 76 -10.99 11.97 -15.13
N LEU A 77 -11.55 11.09 -14.31
CA LEU A 77 -12.99 10.83 -14.22
C LEU A 77 -13.71 11.88 -13.37
N ASP A 78 -13.12 12.25 -12.23
CA ASP A 78 -13.68 13.25 -11.32
C ASP A 78 -12.57 14.09 -10.66
N PRO A 79 -12.38 15.36 -11.07
CA PRO A 79 -11.38 16.26 -10.50
C PRO A 79 -11.53 16.57 -9.01
N GLY A 80 -12.69 16.24 -8.41
CA GLY A 80 -12.96 16.36 -6.98
C GLY A 80 -12.58 15.13 -6.15
N VAL A 81 -12.15 14.03 -6.79
CA VAL A 81 -11.72 12.81 -6.11
C VAL A 81 -10.23 12.84 -5.80
N SER A 82 -9.87 12.27 -4.66
CA SER A 82 -8.50 11.99 -4.22
C SER A 82 -8.52 10.69 -3.42
N ILE A 83 -7.38 10.02 -3.33
CA ILE A 83 -7.22 8.83 -2.51
C ILE A 83 -7.27 9.25 -1.03
N PRO A 84 -8.23 8.75 -0.24
CA PRO A 84 -8.20 8.93 1.21
C PRO A 84 -7.12 8.04 1.84
N TYR A 85 -6.69 8.33 3.06
CA TYR A 85 -5.81 7.43 3.80
C TYR A 85 -6.54 6.76 4.97
N TRP A 86 -6.16 5.53 5.27
CA TRP A 86 -6.65 4.79 6.43
C TRP A 86 -5.58 4.78 7.52
N ASP A 87 -5.79 5.62 8.55
CA ASP A 87 -5.00 5.56 9.76
C ASP A 87 -5.42 4.35 10.60
N TRP A 88 -4.77 3.22 10.32
CA TRP A 88 -4.99 1.95 11.02
C TRP A 88 -4.47 1.93 12.46
N THR A 89 -3.78 2.98 12.94
CA THR A 89 -3.40 3.08 14.36
C THR A 89 -4.53 3.62 15.23
N THR A 90 -5.48 4.34 14.62
CA THR A 90 -6.64 4.90 15.31
C THR A 90 -7.96 4.26 14.89
N ASP A 91 -8.05 3.70 13.67
CA ASP A 91 -9.21 2.96 13.18
C ASP A 91 -8.93 1.46 13.10
N THR A 92 -9.10 0.77 14.22
CA THR A 92 -8.71 -0.64 14.36
C THR A 92 -9.88 -1.63 14.30
N SER A 93 -11.12 -1.12 14.25
CA SER A 93 -12.31 -1.96 14.33
C SER A 93 -12.65 -2.61 12.97
N PRO A 94 -12.96 -3.92 12.92
CA PRO A 94 -13.42 -4.59 11.69
C PRO A 94 -14.85 -4.20 11.28
N VAL A 95 -15.51 -3.34 12.05
CA VAL A 95 -16.86 -2.81 11.78
C VAL A 95 -16.89 -1.27 11.81
N SER A 96 -15.74 -0.62 11.60
CA SER A 96 -15.68 0.84 11.49
C SER A 96 -16.39 1.37 10.23
N SER A 97 -16.53 2.68 10.14
CA SER A 97 -17.12 3.36 8.98
C SER A 97 -16.34 3.16 7.67
N LEU A 98 -15.11 2.63 7.73
CA LEU A 98 -14.34 2.19 6.57
C LEU A 98 -14.99 0.99 5.88
N TRP A 99 -15.45 0.03 6.69
CA TRP A 99 -15.98 -1.27 6.29
C TRP A 99 -17.51 -1.28 6.14
N ALA A 100 -18.14 -0.12 6.24
CA ALA A 100 -19.57 0.03 6.07
C ALA A 100 -20.00 -0.21 4.61
N GLU A 101 -21.28 -0.55 4.43
CA GLU A 101 -21.86 -0.83 3.11
C GLU A 101 -21.88 0.40 2.19
N ASP A 102 -21.83 1.61 2.76
CA ASP A 102 -21.77 2.85 1.99
C ASP A 102 -20.35 3.21 1.52
N PHE A 103 -19.33 2.40 1.86
CA PHE A 103 -17.95 2.66 1.49
C PHE A 103 -17.20 1.43 0.94
N LEU A 104 -16.37 0.73 1.73
CA LEU A 104 -15.57 -0.39 1.20
C LEU A 104 -16.21 -1.76 1.36
N GLY A 105 -17.31 -1.87 2.11
CA GLY A 105 -17.92 -3.15 2.45
C GLY A 105 -17.15 -3.93 3.53
N GLY A 106 -17.83 -4.90 4.13
CA GLY A 106 -17.36 -5.58 5.33
C GLY A 106 -16.32 -6.67 5.11
N THR A 107 -16.15 -7.50 6.14
CA THR A 107 -15.39 -8.74 6.07
C THR A 107 -16.07 -9.78 5.17
N GLY A 108 -15.30 -10.79 4.77
CA GLY A 108 -15.83 -11.92 4.01
C GLY A 108 -16.64 -12.89 4.87
N ARG A 109 -17.64 -13.54 4.27
CA ARG A 109 -18.39 -14.60 4.96
C ARG A 109 -17.49 -15.78 5.37
N SER A 110 -17.87 -16.51 6.40
CA SER A 110 -17.03 -17.55 7.01
C SER A 110 -16.65 -18.70 6.08
N SER A 111 -17.53 -19.07 5.14
CA SER A 111 -17.38 -20.25 4.28
C SER A 111 -16.22 -20.13 3.28
N ASP A 112 -16.14 -19.01 2.56
CA ASP A 112 -15.24 -18.82 1.43
C ASP A 112 -14.58 -17.44 1.41
N ARG A 113 -14.80 -16.64 2.47
CA ARG A 113 -14.25 -15.30 2.63
C ARG A 113 -14.74 -14.30 1.60
N GLN A 114 -15.81 -14.61 0.85
CA GLN A 114 -16.41 -13.67 -0.10
C GLN A 114 -16.95 -12.43 0.62
N VAL A 115 -16.56 -11.24 0.15
CA VAL A 115 -17.15 -9.97 0.61
C VAL A 115 -18.59 -9.88 0.08
N MET A 116 -19.53 -9.71 1.00
CA MET A 116 -20.98 -9.77 0.71
C MET A 116 -21.65 -8.40 0.70
N THR A 117 -21.00 -7.35 1.18
CA THR A 117 -21.60 -6.03 1.35
C THR A 117 -20.77 -4.93 0.68
N GLY A 118 -21.40 -3.79 0.44
CA GLY A 118 -20.78 -2.62 -0.16
C GLY A 118 -20.63 -2.67 -1.68
N PRO A 119 -20.06 -1.60 -2.28
CA PRO A 119 -19.99 -1.41 -3.73
C PRO A 119 -19.14 -2.46 -4.45
N PHE A 120 -18.20 -3.08 -3.73
CA PHE A 120 -17.23 -4.04 -4.26
C PHE A 120 -17.61 -5.50 -4.02
N ALA A 121 -18.82 -5.76 -3.49
CA ALA A 121 -19.34 -7.11 -3.38
C ALA A 121 -19.69 -7.66 -4.77
N TYR A 122 -19.30 -8.91 -5.04
CA TYR A 122 -19.51 -9.55 -6.35
C TYR A 122 -20.97 -9.57 -6.79
N ALA A 123 -21.91 -9.69 -5.84
CA ALA A 123 -23.35 -9.68 -6.11
C ALA A 123 -23.86 -8.37 -6.74
N ARG A 124 -23.10 -7.27 -6.65
CA ARG A 124 -23.42 -6.00 -7.32
C ARG A 124 -23.17 -6.04 -8.82
N GLY A 125 -22.35 -6.98 -9.31
CA GLY A 125 -21.99 -7.12 -10.73
C GLY A 125 -20.82 -6.26 -11.19
N ASP A 126 -20.45 -5.22 -10.44
CA ASP A 126 -19.48 -4.21 -10.87
C ASP A 126 -18.02 -4.48 -10.42
N TRP A 127 -17.79 -5.53 -9.62
CA TRP A 127 -16.47 -5.88 -9.07
C TRP A 127 -16.11 -7.35 -9.25
N THR A 128 -15.93 -7.76 -10.50
CA THR A 128 -15.43 -9.10 -10.84
C THR A 128 -13.90 -9.14 -10.78
N ILE A 129 -13.34 -10.07 -10.01
CA ILE A 129 -11.90 -10.32 -10.00
C ILE A 129 -11.53 -11.07 -11.29
N THR A 130 -10.63 -10.46 -12.06
CA THR A 130 -10.19 -10.90 -13.40
C THR A 130 -8.68 -11.09 -13.48
N VAL A 131 -7.94 -10.51 -12.52
CA VAL A 131 -6.50 -10.65 -12.36
C VAL A 131 -6.27 -11.24 -10.99
N GLY A 132 -5.96 -12.52 -10.91
CA GLY A 132 -5.84 -13.23 -9.64
C GLY A 132 -4.90 -14.42 -9.76
N ILE A 133 -4.46 -14.90 -8.59
CA ILE A 133 -3.65 -16.13 -8.48
C ILE A 133 -4.57 -17.37 -8.44
N THR A 134 -5.84 -17.18 -8.03
CA THR A 134 -6.87 -18.22 -7.97
C THR A 134 -7.95 -17.97 -9.02
N GLU A 135 -8.81 -18.95 -9.23
CA GLU A 135 -9.99 -18.83 -10.11
C GLU A 135 -11.14 -18.03 -9.47
N ALA A 136 -10.96 -17.51 -8.26
CA ALA A 136 -12.00 -16.76 -7.56
C ALA A 136 -12.35 -15.48 -8.32
N ARG A 137 -13.66 -15.27 -8.56
CA ARG A 137 -14.19 -14.10 -9.30
C ARG A 137 -14.68 -12.98 -8.40
N TYR A 138 -14.58 -13.16 -7.09
CA TYR A 138 -15.12 -12.25 -6.09
C TYR A 138 -14.03 -11.79 -5.12
N LEU A 139 -14.17 -10.56 -4.61
CA LEU A 139 -13.30 -10.03 -3.58
C LEU A 139 -13.39 -10.89 -2.31
N THR A 140 -12.25 -11.15 -1.68
CA THR A 140 -12.17 -11.88 -0.43
C THR A 140 -11.45 -11.10 0.66
N ARG A 141 -11.97 -11.21 1.89
CA ARG A 141 -11.41 -10.60 3.12
C ARG A 141 -11.62 -11.52 4.33
N ASN A 142 -10.78 -11.38 5.33
CA ASN A 142 -10.89 -12.05 6.62
C ASN A 142 -10.42 -11.13 7.75
N LEU A 143 -11.13 -9.99 7.93
CA LEU A 143 -10.71 -8.91 8.82
C LEU A 143 -10.46 -9.42 10.24
N GLY A 144 -9.26 -9.15 10.78
CA GLY A 144 -8.83 -9.58 12.10
C GLY A 144 -8.58 -11.08 12.27
N ARG A 145 -8.84 -11.88 11.23
CA ARG A 145 -8.69 -13.35 11.19
C ARG A 145 -9.25 -14.05 12.43
N PRO A 146 -10.57 -14.10 12.63
CA PRO A 146 -11.18 -14.58 13.89
C PRO A 146 -10.71 -15.97 14.35
N GLN A 147 -10.33 -16.86 13.44
CA GLN A 147 -9.82 -18.20 13.75
C GLN A 147 -8.34 -18.24 14.16
N ASN A 148 -7.55 -17.26 13.75
CA ASN A 148 -6.14 -17.10 14.14
C ASN A 148 -5.82 -15.60 14.18
N PRO A 149 -6.19 -14.92 15.29
CA PRO A 149 -6.29 -13.48 15.33
C PRO A 149 -4.99 -12.77 14.95
N VAL A 150 -5.15 -11.74 14.13
CA VAL A 150 -4.11 -10.74 13.86
C VAL A 150 -4.68 -9.42 14.32
N THR A 151 -3.89 -8.61 15.03
CA THR A 151 -4.25 -7.23 15.39
C THR A 151 -3.66 -6.26 14.40
N LEU A 152 -4.24 -5.07 14.27
CA LEU A 152 -3.60 -3.98 13.53
C LEU A 152 -2.41 -3.43 14.32
N PRO A 153 -1.45 -2.77 13.66
CA PRO A 153 -0.29 -2.24 14.36
C PRO A 153 -0.66 -1.12 15.32
N THR A 154 0.01 -1.09 16.46
CA THR A 154 -0.22 -0.12 17.53
C THR A 154 0.55 1.19 17.29
N PRO A 155 0.18 2.30 17.94
CA PRO A 155 0.99 3.52 17.92
C PRO A 155 2.44 3.30 18.37
N ALA A 156 2.67 2.42 19.35
CA ALA A 156 4.02 2.10 19.82
C ALA A 156 4.84 1.31 18.77
N GLU A 157 4.23 0.34 18.09
CA GLU A 157 4.87 -0.37 16.97
C GLU A 157 5.26 0.59 15.84
N LEU A 158 4.39 1.56 15.53
CA LEU A 158 4.66 2.58 14.54
C LEU A 158 5.78 3.53 15.00
N GLN A 159 5.71 4.02 16.24
CA GLN A 159 6.70 4.95 16.78
C GLN A 159 8.12 4.36 16.75
N TRP A 160 8.24 3.06 17.07
CA TRP A 160 9.50 2.33 16.98
C TRP A 160 10.12 2.31 15.57
N ALA A 161 9.29 2.31 14.52
CA ALA A 161 9.78 2.46 13.15
C ALA A 161 10.17 3.91 12.86
N ILE A 162 9.28 4.86 13.20
CA ILE A 162 9.46 6.30 12.96
C ILE A 162 10.71 6.86 13.66
N ASP A 163 11.12 6.31 14.80
CA ASP A 163 12.29 6.76 15.55
C ASP A 163 13.63 6.35 14.96
N ASP A 164 13.69 5.37 14.04
CA ASP A 164 14.96 4.98 13.41
C ASP A 164 15.39 6.07 12.41
N PRO A 165 16.52 6.78 12.64
CA PRO A 165 16.96 7.82 11.72
C PRO A 165 17.55 7.26 10.43
N THR A 166 17.85 5.96 10.37
CA THR A 166 18.41 5.35 9.16
C THR A 166 17.29 5.04 8.18
N TYR A 167 17.36 5.55 6.94
CA TYR A 167 16.34 5.24 5.92
C TYR A 167 16.24 3.72 5.66
N ASP A 168 17.36 3.11 5.28
CA ASP A 168 17.52 1.69 5.00
C ASP A 168 19.00 1.34 5.15
N ALA A 169 19.32 0.06 5.22
CA ALA A 169 20.69 -0.42 5.38
C ALA A 169 21.00 -1.63 4.49
N SER A 170 22.29 -1.87 4.22
CA SER A 170 22.76 -3.12 3.62
C SER A 170 22.29 -4.31 4.48
N PRO A 171 21.80 -5.42 3.91
CA PRO A 171 21.85 -5.78 2.48
C PRO A 171 20.63 -5.37 1.65
N TRP A 172 19.90 -4.32 2.01
CA TRP A 172 18.84 -3.73 1.17
C TRP A 172 17.70 -4.70 0.81
N ASP A 173 17.38 -5.61 1.73
CA ASP A 173 16.36 -6.65 1.58
C ASP A 173 15.47 -6.75 2.83
N SER A 174 14.68 -7.81 2.99
CA SER A 174 13.80 -8.01 4.16
C SER A 174 14.56 -8.23 5.48
N THR A 175 15.88 -8.44 5.45
CA THR A 175 16.74 -8.59 6.63
C THR A 175 17.40 -7.29 7.07
N ALA A 176 17.27 -6.22 6.28
CA ALA A 176 17.89 -4.93 6.53
C ALA A 176 17.41 -4.24 7.81
N GLY A 177 18.27 -3.40 8.38
CA GLY A 177 17.89 -2.41 9.38
C GLY A 177 17.28 -1.14 8.75
N GLY A 178 16.90 -0.18 9.58
CA GLY A 178 16.39 1.12 9.13
C GLY A 178 14.87 1.20 8.99
N PHE A 179 14.39 2.44 8.90
CA PHE A 179 12.99 2.82 8.82
C PHE A 179 12.21 2.07 7.74
N ARG A 180 12.75 1.95 6.52
CA ARG A 180 12.10 1.25 5.39
C ARG A 180 11.69 -0.14 5.80
N ASN A 181 12.61 -0.96 6.29
CA ASN A 181 12.31 -2.35 6.60
C ASN A 181 11.46 -2.50 7.88
N ARG A 182 11.60 -1.58 8.85
CA ARG A 182 10.76 -1.52 10.05
C ARG A 182 9.31 -1.17 9.74
N LEU A 183 9.08 -0.20 8.85
CA LEU A 183 7.74 0.24 8.48
C LEU A 183 7.11 -0.71 7.45
N GLU A 184 7.87 -1.23 6.48
CA GLU A 184 7.41 -2.29 5.58
C GLU A 184 6.98 -3.52 6.38
N GLY A 185 7.74 -3.86 7.45
CA GLY A 185 7.29 -4.75 8.51
C GLY A 185 7.97 -6.13 8.52
N TRP A 186 9.16 -6.25 7.93
CA TRP A 186 9.96 -7.48 7.97
C TRP A 186 10.93 -7.54 9.14
N ALA A 187 11.36 -6.40 9.69
CA ALA A 187 12.20 -6.31 10.89
C ALA A 187 11.45 -6.64 12.19
N ALA A 188 10.47 -7.54 12.16
CA ALA A 188 9.72 -7.95 13.35
C ALA A 188 10.64 -8.73 14.31
N PRO A 189 10.51 -8.53 15.64
CA PRO A 189 11.22 -9.37 16.61
C PRO A 189 10.77 -10.83 16.46
N LYS A 190 11.59 -11.79 16.88
CA LYS A 190 11.28 -13.24 16.77
C LYS A 190 9.94 -13.65 17.39
N SER A 191 9.40 -12.86 18.31
CA SER A 191 8.09 -13.06 18.96
C SER A 191 6.90 -12.72 18.06
N GLU A 192 7.12 -12.04 16.94
CA GLU A 192 6.08 -11.56 16.02
C GLU A 192 6.41 -11.96 14.59
N ARG A 193 5.38 -12.25 13.80
CA ARG A 193 5.56 -12.62 12.38
C ARG A 193 5.60 -11.42 11.45
N TRP A 194 4.89 -10.34 11.78
CA TRP A 194 4.74 -9.15 10.95
C TRP A 194 4.51 -7.91 11.79
N ARG A 195 5.00 -6.77 11.33
CA ARG A 195 4.70 -5.44 11.88
C ARG A 195 4.14 -4.51 10.83
N ASN A 196 3.58 -3.38 11.27
CA ASN A 196 3.25 -2.22 10.44
C ASN A 196 2.55 -2.59 9.12
N HIS A 197 3.08 -2.18 7.97
CA HIS A 197 2.48 -2.42 6.66
C HIS A 197 2.12 -3.90 6.42
N ASN A 198 3.08 -4.83 6.58
CA ASN A 198 2.83 -6.26 6.39
C ASN A 198 1.73 -6.79 7.32
N LYS A 199 1.70 -6.33 8.58
CA LYS A 199 0.68 -6.75 9.55
C LYS A 199 -0.72 -6.30 9.14
N VAL A 200 -0.87 -5.14 8.50
CA VAL A 200 -2.15 -4.65 7.95
C VAL A 200 -2.63 -5.52 6.79
N HIS A 201 -1.75 -5.83 5.83
CA HIS A 201 -2.05 -6.78 4.76
C HIS A 201 -2.54 -8.14 5.30
N GLN A 202 -1.87 -8.65 6.35
CA GLN A 202 -2.27 -9.89 6.99
C GLN A 202 -3.60 -9.76 7.75
N TRP A 203 -3.84 -8.65 8.45
CA TRP A 203 -5.07 -8.38 9.18
C TRP A 203 -6.30 -8.37 8.26
N ILE A 204 -6.19 -7.77 7.07
CA ILE A 204 -7.29 -7.76 6.09
C ILE A 204 -7.51 -9.16 5.51
N GLY A 205 -6.44 -9.88 5.19
CA GLY A 205 -6.53 -11.22 4.60
C GLY A 205 -7.05 -11.22 3.16
N GLY A 206 -7.37 -12.41 2.64
CA GLY A 206 -7.87 -12.57 1.28
C GLY A 206 -6.90 -12.02 0.22
N HIS A 207 -7.42 -11.24 -0.73
CA HIS A 207 -6.61 -10.69 -1.83
C HIS A 207 -5.49 -9.77 -1.34
N MET A 208 -5.67 -9.08 -0.21
CA MET A 208 -4.66 -8.20 0.39
C MET A 208 -3.37 -8.91 0.85
N THR A 209 -3.23 -10.23 0.71
CA THR A 209 -2.06 -10.96 1.24
C THR A 209 -0.90 -11.18 0.27
N GLY A 210 -1.02 -10.77 -0.99
CA GLY A 210 0.03 -11.05 -2.01
C GLY A 210 0.13 -9.99 -3.11
N GLY A 211 0.79 -10.35 -4.21
CA GLY A 211 1.04 -9.45 -5.34
C GLY A 211 -0.22 -8.90 -6.02
N THR A 212 -1.37 -9.55 -5.86
CA THR A 212 -2.65 -9.06 -6.37
C THR A 212 -3.47 -8.27 -5.35
N ALA A 213 -2.85 -7.82 -4.24
CA ALA A 213 -3.47 -7.00 -3.20
C ALA A 213 -4.30 -5.80 -3.70
N PRO A 214 -3.92 -5.09 -4.78
CA PRO A 214 -4.75 -4.01 -5.31
C PRO A 214 -6.14 -4.44 -5.79
N ASN A 215 -6.47 -5.73 -5.91
CA ASN A 215 -7.86 -6.17 -6.13
C ASN A 215 -8.83 -5.69 -5.03
N ASP A 216 -8.32 -5.41 -3.83
CA ASP A 216 -9.09 -4.78 -2.77
C ASP A 216 -8.85 -3.25 -2.80
N PRO A 217 -9.90 -2.42 -2.98
CA PRO A 217 -9.74 -0.96 -2.98
C PRO A 217 -9.15 -0.38 -1.70
N VAL A 218 -9.19 -1.10 -0.57
CA VAL A 218 -8.52 -0.64 0.66
C VAL A 218 -7.00 -0.55 0.53
N PHE A 219 -6.41 -1.26 -0.45
CA PHE A 219 -4.99 -1.17 -0.79
C PHE A 219 -4.54 0.30 -0.94
N TRP A 220 -5.29 1.09 -1.69
CA TRP A 220 -4.94 2.48 -1.97
C TRP A 220 -4.95 3.34 -0.71
N LEU A 221 -5.91 3.10 0.18
CA LEU A 221 -6.04 3.82 1.45
C LEU A 221 -4.94 3.43 2.43
N HIS A 222 -4.60 2.14 2.46
CA HIS A 222 -3.50 1.63 3.26
C HIS A 222 -2.16 2.26 2.83
N HIS A 223 -1.85 2.22 1.53
CA HIS A 223 -0.60 2.76 1.01
C HIS A 223 -0.54 4.29 1.05
N ALA A 224 -1.68 5.00 0.96
CA ALA A 224 -1.71 6.44 1.22
C ALA A 224 -1.33 6.78 2.66
N PHE A 225 -1.68 5.95 3.65
CA PHE A 225 -1.20 6.16 5.00
C PHE A 225 0.28 5.82 5.16
N VAL A 226 0.76 4.74 4.52
CA VAL A 226 2.21 4.42 4.47
C VAL A 226 3.01 5.57 3.87
N ASP A 227 2.50 6.20 2.81
CA ASP A 227 3.11 7.37 2.19
C ASP A 227 3.13 8.61 3.10
N LEU A 228 2.04 8.88 3.82
CA LEU A 228 2.00 9.92 4.86
C LEU A 228 3.03 9.64 5.97
N LEU A 229 3.20 8.39 6.39
CA LEU A 229 4.19 8.01 7.40
C LEU A 229 5.62 8.23 6.91
N TRP A 230 5.89 8.00 5.63
CA TRP A 230 7.19 8.34 5.05
C TRP A 230 7.44 9.85 5.04
N ASP A 231 6.47 10.67 4.62
CA ASP A 231 6.58 12.14 4.69
C ASP A 231 6.84 12.63 6.13
N ARG A 232 6.10 12.11 7.12
CA ARG A 232 6.34 12.41 8.54
C ARG A 232 7.73 11.99 9.03
N TRP A 233 8.24 10.85 8.57
CA TRP A 233 9.59 10.40 8.88
C TRP A 233 10.65 11.33 8.28
N GLN A 234 10.47 11.78 7.03
CA GLN A 234 11.38 12.74 6.38
C GLN A 234 11.43 14.08 7.12
N GLN A 235 10.29 14.54 7.65
CA GLN A 235 10.22 15.75 8.47
C GLN A 235 10.90 15.58 9.84
N ARG A 236 10.79 14.38 10.44
CA ARG A 236 11.44 14.05 11.72
C ARG A 236 12.95 13.92 11.60
N HIS A 237 13.43 13.42 10.46
CA HIS A 237 14.85 13.13 10.20
C HIS A 237 15.36 13.88 8.96
N PRO A 238 15.39 15.24 8.98
CA PRO A 238 15.68 16.05 7.78
C PRO A 238 17.11 15.88 7.25
N THR A 239 18.02 15.35 8.06
CA THR A 239 19.41 15.05 7.66
C THR A 239 19.57 13.64 7.08
N SER A 240 18.54 12.80 7.17
CA SER A 240 18.54 11.45 6.62
C SER A 240 18.08 11.46 5.18
N GLY A 241 18.79 10.72 4.32
CA GLY A 241 18.48 10.61 2.90
C GLY A 241 18.18 9.18 2.49
N TYR A 242 17.53 9.03 1.34
CA TYR A 242 17.36 7.74 0.68
C TYR A 242 18.70 7.01 0.54
N ARG A 243 18.67 5.70 0.74
CA ARG A 243 19.80 4.80 0.56
C ARG A 243 19.31 3.55 -0.17
N PRO A 244 20.12 2.95 -1.08
CA PRO A 244 21.49 3.33 -1.40
C PRO A 244 21.54 4.58 -2.31
N ALA A 245 22.51 5.46 -2.06
CA ALA A 245 22.67 6.69 -2.84
C ALA A 245 23.24 6.41 -4.25
N THR A 246 24.06 5.38 -4.37
CA THR A 246 24.67 4.90 -5.61
C THR A 246 24.42 3.40 -5.76
N ALA A 247 24.45 2.88 -6.97
CA ALA A 247 24.32 1.45 -7.21
C ALA A 247 25.35 0.64 -6.40
N PRO A 248 24.99 -0.55 -5.89
CA PRO A 248 25.95 -1.44 -5.24
C PRO A 248 27.16 -1.73 -6.13
N LEU A 249 28.33 -1.86 -5.51
CA LEU A 249 29.61 -2.03 -6.19
C LEU A 249 29.69 -3.37 -6.97
N PRO A 250 30.58 -3.49 -7.97
CA PRO A 250 30.89 -4.78 -8.58
C PRO A 250 31.25 -5.84 -7.52
N GLY A 251 30.62 -7.01 -7.60
CA GLY A 251 30.79 -8.10 -6.64
C GLY A 251 29.78 -8.11 -5.48
N ASP A 252 29.01 -7.03 -5.29
CA ASP A 252 27.92 -7.00 -4.31
C ASP A 252 26.73 -7.87 -4.80
N ALA A 253 26.20 -8.71 -3.91
CA ALA A 253 25.09 -9.61 -4.19
C ALA A 253 23.77 -8.89 -4.55
N GLN A 254 23.66 -7.61 -4.23
CA GLN A 254 22.49 -6.77 -4.51
C GLN A 254 22.65 -5.92 -5.77
N ARG A 255 23.81 -5.96 -6.43
CA ARG A 255 24.00 -5.23 -7.69
C ARG A 255 22.99 -5.70 -8.75
N GLY A 256 22.25 -4.75 -9.31
CA GLY A 256 21.17 -5.02 -10.28
C GLY A 256 19.89 -5.62 -9.65
N ARG A 257 19.83 -5.73 -8.32
CA ARG A 257 18.67 -6.26 -7.58
C ARG A 257 17.93 -5.21 -6.77
N VAL A 258 18.53 -4.05 -6.56
CA VAL A 258 17.93 -2.89 -5.88
C VAL A 258 18.16 -1.63 -6.70
N ILE A 259 17.38 -0.59 -6.42
CA ILE A 259 17.38 0.67 -7.14
C ILE A 259 18.09 1.72 -6.27
N ALA A 260 19.09 2.39 -6.84
CA ALA A 260 19.74 3.53 -6.22
C ALA A 260 18.97 4.84 -6.46
N LEU A 261 19.33 5.88 -5.71
CA LEU A 261 18.64 7.18 -5.68
C LEU A 261 18.32 7.77 -7.06
N ASP A 262 19.24 7.61 -8.02
CA ASP A 262 19.15 8.20 -9.37
C ASP A 262 18.78 7.17 -10.46
N GLU A 263 18.53 5.91 -10.10
CA GLU A 263 18.14 4.87 -11.05
C GLU A 263 16.62 4.87 -11.27
N PRO A 264 16.14 4.60 -12.50
CA PRO A 264 14.72 4.61 -12.80
C PRO A 264 13.99 3.44 -12.13
N MET A 265 12.80 3.72 -11.60
CA MET A 265 11.89 2.74 -11.01
C MET A 265 10.87 2.23 -12.03
N PRO A 266 11.05 1.01 -12.59
CA PRO A 266 10.09 0.48 -13.55
C PRO A 266 8.70 0.29 -12.92
N PRO A 267 7.61 0.41 -13.71
CA PRO A 267 7.59 0.57 -15.16
C PRO A 267 7.80 2.03 -15.64
N TRP A 268 8.09 2.95 -14.73
CA TRP A 268 8.26 4.36 -15.05
C TRP A 268 9.72 4.73 -15.26
N ASN A 269 9.97 5.78 -16.03
CA ASN A 269 11.29 6.39 -16.13
C ASN A 269 11.43 7.52 -15.09
N ILE A 270 11.20 7.19 -13.81
CA ILE A 270 11.23 8.13 -12.68
C ILE A 270 12.10 7.51 -11.58
N SER A 271 13.01 8.29 -11.03
CA SER A 271 13.93 7.88 -9.97
C SER A 271 13.35 8.07 -8.56
N PRO A 272 13.91 7.41 -7.52
CA PRO A 272 13.61 7.73 -6.14
C PRO A 272 13.80 9.21 -5.80
N ARG A 273 14.81 9.88 -6.39
CA ARG A 273 15.09 11.30 -6.15
C ARG A 273 13.88 12.18 -6.45
N GLU A 274 13.22 11.92 -7.56
CA GLU A 274 12.06 12.68 -8.02
C GLU A 274 10.83 12.44 -7.13
N MET A 275 10.80 11.33 -6.38
CA MET A 275 9.70 10.96 -5.49
C MET A 275 10.00 11.21 -4.00
N LEU A 276 11.13 11.84 -3.65
CA LEU A 276 11.42 12.17 -2.24
C LEU A 276 10.39 13.16 -1.66
N GLY A 277 9.83 14.04 -2.49
CA GLY A 277 8.76 14.94 -2.10
C GLY A 277 7.46 14.65 -2.85
N HIS A 278 6.36 15.14 -2.30
CA HIS A 278 5.07 15.19 -3.00
C HIS A 278 4.52 16.62 -3.13
N GLN A 279 5.28 17.61 -2.63
CA GLN A 279 4.95 19.02 -2.71
C GLN A 279 4.80 19.42 -4.18
N GLY A 280 3.73 20.16 -4.49
CA GLY A 280 3.35 20.52 -5.86
C GLY A 280 2.28 19.61 -6.47
N VAL A 281 2.17 18.34 -6.05
CA VAL A 281 1.18 17.39 -6.56
C VAL A 281 -0.02 17.28 -5.61
N TYR A 282 0.23 16.88 -4.36
CA TYR A 282 -0.81 16.69 -3.33
C TYR A 282 -0.31 17.06 -1.93
N ARG A 283 -1.25 17.16 -0.99
CA ARG A 283 -0.99 17.30 0.45
C ARG A 283 -1.90 16.37 1.24
N TYR A 284 -1.52 16.07 2.48
CA TYR A 284 -2.40 15.43 3.45
C TYR A 284 -3.20 16.48 4.22
N GLU A 285 -4.36 16.12 4.73
CA GLU A 285 -5.07 16.96 5.70
C GLU A 285 -4.24 17.17 6.96
N VAL A 286 -4.44 18.31 7.61
CA VAL A 286 -3.75 18.73 8.83
C VAL A 286 -4.60 18.38 10.04
#